data_AF-A0A1M3KNV0-F1
#
_entry.id   AF-A0A1M3KNV0-F1
#
_cell.length_a   1.000
_cell.length_b   1.000
_cell.length_c   1.000
_cell.angle_alpha   90.00
_cell.angle_beta   90.00
_cell.angle_gamma   90.00
#
_symmetry.space_group_name_H-M   'P 1'
#
loop_
_entity.id
_entity.type
_entity.pdbx_description
1 polymer ?
#
loop_
_entity_poly.entity_id
_entity_poly.type
_entity_poly.pdbx_seq_one_letter_code
_entity_poly.pdbx_strand_id
1 'polypeptide(L)'
;MGRLPLLGALPIIALLTVSACARPTGDFGRAERNVLNDEIMPAIGNTISDGSRFNLADQEIEMRDRVWRYLVAPHAYDWFGDVAVEFQRTRITPISNKPLKTRKYYDWLHSERFASSRVRYTRIEEDAIADLGMMPSAFASVCAVIEIDRQRGLASNQIAGLEDEVSVNAMKRHAENEAVIGWFARSVSYRYESYSYALDHLLVETPHEEAIGANARLNELAVWVEAAQRGDFCGDFGSHGNRDSTAIPSRVLRSAPDEGPYRK
;
A
#
# COMPACT_ATOMS: atom_id res chain seq x y z
N MET A 1 -17.62 -55.81 12.53
CA MET A 1 -17.71 -54.44 13.10
C MET A 1 -16.29 -53.98 13.42
N GLY A 2 -15.76 -52.85 12.97
CA GLY A 2 -16.21 -51.83 12.02
C GLY A 2 -15.19 -50.68 12.09
N ARG A 3 -14.27 -50.58 11.14
CA ARG A 3 -13.18 -49.57 11.20
C ARG A 3 -13.72 -48.19 10.82
N LEU A 4 -13.69 -47.24 11.75
CA LEU A 4 -13.96 -45.83 11.46
C LEU A 4 -12.79 -45.22 10.67
N PRO A 5 -13.04 -44.44 9.60
CA PRO A 5 -11.98 -43.79 8.84
C PRO A 5 -11.50 -42.49 9.51
N LEU A 6 -10.24 -42.45 9.93
CA LEU A 6 -9.51 -41.24 10.31
C LEU A 6 -9.07 -40.44 9.07
N LEU A 7 -10.04 -39.95 8.30
CA LEU A 7 -9.82 -39.14 7.09
C LEU A 7 -10.79 -37.95 7.09
N GLY A 8 -10.35 -36.81 7.64
CA GLY A 8 -11.18 -35.60 7.68
C GLY A 8 -10.57 -34.35 8.34
N ALA A 9 -9.58 -34.47 9.23
CA ALA A 9 -9.06 -33.32 10.00
C ALA A 9 -7.92 -32.52 9.32
N LEU A 10 -7.20 -33.11 8.35
CA LEU A 10 -6.02 -32.51 7.73
C LEU A 10 -6.27 -31.25 6.86
N PRO A 11 -7.38 -31.07 6.11
CA PRO A 11 -7.55 -29.86 5.29
C PRO A 11 -7.94 -28.62 6.10
N ILE A 12 -8.52 -28.78 7.30
CA ILE A 12 -9.01 -27.66 8.12
C ILE A 12 -7.85 -26.95 8.84
N ILE A 13 -6.88 -27.71 9.36
CA ILE A 13 -5.70 -27.13 10.02
C ILE A 13 -4.83 -26.35 9.02
N ALA A 14 -4.65 -26.88 7.80
CA ALA A 14 -3.90 -26.20 6.75
C ALA A 14 -4.57 -24.89 6.27
N LEU A 15 -5.91 -24.81 6.23
CA LEU A 15 -6.60 -23.56 5.90
C LEU A 15 -6.46 -22.51 7.02
N LEU A 16 -6.60 -22.91 8.28
CA LEU A 16 -6.48 -22.00 9.43
C LEU A 16 -5.07 -21.39 9.57
N THR A 17 -4.02 -22.12 9.17
CA THR A 17 -2.65 -21.58 9.17
C THR A 17 -2.43 -20.48 8.13
N VAL A 18 -3.15 -20.46 7.00
CA VAL A 18 -2.95 -19.42 5.97
C VAL A 18 -3.61 -18.10 6.38
N SER A 19 -4.80 -18.15 7.00
CA SER A 19 -5.43 -16.96 7.60
C SER A 19 -4.64 -16.41 8.80
N ALA A 20 -3.89 -17.25 9.52
CA ALA A 20 -3.05 -16.81 10.63
C ALA A 20 -1.79 -16.04 10.20
N CYS A 21 -1.43 -16.06 8.92
CA CYS A 21 -0.29 -15.31 8.37
C CYS A 21 -0.66 -13.96 7.76
N ALA A 22 -1.96 -13.64 7.61
CA ALA A 22 -2.38 -12.28 7.29
C ALA A 22 -2.44 -11.46 8.58
N ARG A 23 -1.63 -10.41 8.69
CA ARG A 23 -1.66 -9.54 9.86
C ARG A 23 -2.90 -8.66 9.81
N PRO A 24 -3.78 -8.72 10.84
CA PRO A 24 -4.93 -7.85 10.85
C PRO A 24 -4.48 -6.39 10.96
N THR A 25 -5.37 -5.52 10.51
CA THR A 25 -5.12 -4.08 10.46
C THR A 25 -5.98 -3.40 11.50
N GLY A 26 -5.32 -2.74 12.46
CA GLY A 26 -5.98 -2.00 13.52
C GLY A 26 -6.45 -0.61 13.07
N ASP A 27 -6.87 0.19 14.05
CA ASP A 27 -7.38 1.54 13.81
C ASP A 27 -6.43 2.39 12.97
N PHE A 28 -7.02 3.24 12.12
CA PHE A 28 -6.33 4.09 11.14
C PHE A 28 -5.51 3.34 10.07
N GLY A 29 -5.67 2.01 9.94
CA GLY A 29 -4.95 1.23 8.94
C GLY A 29 -3.58 0.72 9.39
N ARG A 30 -3.28 0.78 10.70
CA ARG A 30 -1.98 0.36 11.22
C ARG A 30 -1.85 -1.16 11.36
N ALA A 31 -0.62 -1.66 11.38
CA ALA A 31 -0.33 -3.07 11.61
C ALA A 31 -0.72 -3.48 13.05
N GLU A 32 -1.66 -4.42 13.25
CA GLU A 32 -2.09 -4.82 14.61
C GLU A 32 -0.98 -5.61 15.32
N ARG A 33 -0.63 -5.25 16.56
CA ARG A 33 0.48 -5.88 17.30
C ARG A 33 0.15 -7.31 17.75
N ASN A 34 1.05 -8.26 17.47
CA ASN A 34 0.99 -9.60 18.02
C ASN A 34 2.35 -10.34 17.97
N VAL A 35 2.52 -11.33 18.85
CA VAL A 35 3.78 -12.08 19.04
C VAL A 35 4.26 -12.78 17.75
N LEU A 36 3.35 -13.29 16.92
CA LEU A 36 3.72 -13.98 15.68
C LEU A 36 4.41 -13.03 14.70
N ASN A 37 3.84 -11.86 14.49
CA ASN A 37 4.28 -10.89 13.49
C ASN A 37 5.38 -9.95 13.99
N ASP A 38 5.48 -9.73 15.31
CA ASP A 38 6.43 -8.79 15.92
C ASP A 38 7.66 -9.47 16.56
N GLU A 39 7.58 -10.76 16.93
CA GLU A 39 8.71 -11.50 17.51
C GLU A 39 9.14 -12.69 16.63
N ILE A 40 8.22 -13.60 16.30
CA ILE A 40 8.55 -14.88 15.67
C ILE A 40 8.97 -14.71 14.20
N MET A 41 8.15 -14.07 13.38
CA MET A 41 8.45 -13.88 11.95
C MET A 41 9.70 -13.03 11.69
N PRO A 42 9.93 -11.91 12.41
CA PRO A 42 11.20 -11.17 12.32
C PRO A 42 12.40 -12.03 12.72
N ALA A 43 12.32 -12.82 13.80
CA ALA A 43 13.41 -13.72 14.19
C ALA A 43 13.77 -14.72 13.07
N ILE A 44 12.77 -15.27 12.37
CA ILE A 44 12.99 -16.15 11.21
C ILE A 44 13.68 -15.38 10.07
N GLY A 45 13.15 -14.21 9.67
CA GLY A 45 13.73 -13.43 8.57
C GLY A 45 15.14 -12.89 8.86
N ASN A 46 15.49 -12.67 10.13
CA ASN A 46 16.85 -12.33 10.56
C ASN A 46 17.86 -13.48 10.34
N THR A 47 17.40 -14.73 10.26
CA THR A 47 18.25 -15.88 9.90
C THR A 47 18.36 -16.13 8.39
N ILE A 48 17.43 -15.58 7.61
CA ILE A 48 17.35 -15.76 6.15
C ILE A 48 18.04 -14.62 5.40
N SER A 49 17.93 -13.39 5.92
CA SER A 49 18.45 -12.18 5.28
C SER A 49 19.70 -11.65 5.97
N ASP A 50 20.70 -11.24 5.19
CA ASP A 50 21.90 -10.54 5.68
C ASP A 50 21.62 -9.04 5.89
N GLY A 51 20.49 -8.72 6.52
CA GLY A 51 20.04 -7.36 6.80
C GLY A 51 20.84 -6.64 7.90
N SER A 52 20.42 -5.43 8.25
CA SER A 52 21.04 -4.68 9.35
C SER A 52 20.75 -5.31 10.71
N ARG A 53 21.79 -5.38 11.55
CA ARG A 53 21.77 -5.80 12.95
C ARG A 53 21.35 -4.69 13.93
N PHE A 54 21.20 -3.44 13.47
CA PHE A 54 20.77 -2.36 14.34
C PHE A 54 19.33 -2.55 14.85
N ASN A 55 19.02 -2.03 16.03
CA ASN A 55 17.64 -1.90 16.50
C ASN A 55 16.86 -0.98 15.54
N LEU A 56 15.53 -1.16 15.46
CA LEU A 56 14.68 -0.19 14.78
C LEU A 56 14.54 1.07 15.64
N ALA A 57 14.58 2.24 15.01
CA ALA A 57 14.21 3.50 15.67
C ALA A 57 12.69 3.69 15.69
N ASP A 58 12.17 4.50 16.62
CA ASP A 58 10.73 4.75 16.76
C ASP A 58 10.10 5.30 15.47
N GLN A 59 10.83 6.12 14.71
CA GLN A 59 10.42 6.63 13.41
C GLN A 59 10.33 5.51 12.35
N GLU A 60 11.22 4.52 12.39
CA GLU A 60 11.21 3.37 11.48
C GLU A 60 10.02 2.44 11.77
N ILE A 61 9.65 2.30 13.05
CA ILE A 61 8.46 1.58 13.50
C ILE A 61 7.20 2.32 13.05
N GLU A 62 7.07 3.61 13.37
CA GLU A 62 5.90 4.44 13.01
C GLU A 62 5.72 4.54 11.48
N MET A 63 6.80 4.62 10.70
CA MET A 63 6.74 4.53 9.24
C MET A 63 6.16 3.19 8.80
N ARG A 64 6.70 2.06 9.29
CA ARG A 64 6.25 0.71 8.92
C ARG A 64 4.78 0.49 9.28
N ASP A 65 4.34 0.99 10.43
CA ASP A 65 2.95 0.91 10.88
C ASP A 65 2.01 1.78 10.03
N ARG A 66 2.41 2.98 9.60
CA ARG A 66 1.56 3.87 8.79
C ARG A 66 1.50 3.49 7.32
N VAL A 67 2.60 3.01 6.73
CA VAL A 67 2.55 2.53 5.33
C VAL A 67 1.81 1.20 5.20
N TRP A 68 1.68 0.43 6.29
CA TRP A 68 1.02 -0.88 6.33
C TRP A 68 -0.31 -0.90 5.57
N ARG A 69 -1.20 0.07 5.85
CA ARG A 69 -2.50 0.24 5.19
C ARG A 69 -2.44 0.13 3.66
N TYR A 70 -1.39 0.68 3.07
CA TYR A 70 -1.24 0.74 1.62
C TYR A 70 -0.67 -0.54 1.05
N LEU A 71 0.11 -1.29 1.83
CA LEU A 71 0.73 -2.55 1.44
C LEU A 71 -0.25 -3.73 1.47
N VAL A 72 -1.24 -3.72 2.37
CA VAL A 72 -2.33 -4.72 2.44
C VAL A 72 -3.68 -4.16 2.01
N ALA A 73 -4.72 -4.99 1.86
CA ALA A 73 -6.10 -4.52 1.72
C ALA A 73 -7.08 -5.44 2.48
N PRO A 74 -7.38 -5.15 3.75
CA PRO A 74 -8.06 -6.09 4.65
C PRO A 74 -9.51 -6.43 4.28
N HIS A 75 -10.20 -5.55 3.55
CA HIS A 75 -11.56 -5.80 3.04
C HIS A 75 -11.56 -6.48 1.65
N ALA A 76 -10.38 -6.86 1.16
CA ALA A 76 -10.05 -6.91 -0.25
C ALA A 76 -9.02 -8.02 -0.58
N TYR A 77 -9.04 -9.08 0.23
CA TYR A 77 -8.11 -10.23 0.21
C TYR A 77 -7.78 -10.79 -1.19
N ASP A 78 -8.72 -10.75 -2.14
CA ASP A 78 -8.53 -11.26 -3.51
C ASP A 78 -7.64 -10.35 -4.41
N TRP A 79 -7.65 -9.03 -4.21
CA TRP A 79 -7.05 -8.08 -5.15
C TRP A 79 -5.67 -7.51 -4.73
N PHE A 80 -5.33 -7.52 -3.43
CA PHE A 80 -4.11 -6.86 -2.91
C PHE A 80 -3.05 -7.76 -2.25
N GLY A 81 -3.24 -9.07 -2.10
CA GLY A 81 -2.12 -9.99 -1.80
C GLY A 81 -1.55 -9.98 -0.37
N ASP A 82 -2.41 -9.73 0.62
CA ASP A 82 -2.12 -9.56 2.06
C ASP A 82 -1.00 -10.45 2.65
N VAL A 83 -1.09 -11.79 2.50
CA VAL A 83 -0.12 -12.73 3.13
C VAL A 83 1.31 -12.55 2.62
N ALA A 84 1.52 -12.17 1.35
CA ALA A 84 2.87 -11.96 0.83
C ALA A 84 3.57 -10.77 1.51
N VAL A 85 2.78 -9.83 2.05
CA VAL A 85 3.25 -8.57 2.62
C VAL A 85 3.96 -8.79 3.96
N GLU A 86 3.40 -9.56 4.91
CA GLU A 86 4.15 -9.81 6.17
C GLU A 86 5.43 -10.62 5.91
N PHE A 87 5.40 -11.62 5.02
CA PHE A 87 6.61 -12.37 4.65
C PHE A 87 7.70 -11.49 4.04
N GLN A 88 7.32 -10.39 3.39
CA GLN A 88 8.24 -9.39 2.84
C GLN A 88 8.71 -8.38 3.89
N ARG A 89 7.78 -7.86 4.73
CA ARG A 89 8.08 -6.93 5.83
C ARG A 89 9.05 -7.54 6.84
N THR A 90 8.86 -8.83 7.16
CA THR A 90 9.67 -9.59 8.13
C THR A 90 10.98 -10.13 7.55
N ARG A 91 11.32 -9.84 6.28
CA ARG A 91 12.54 -10.31 5.58
C ARG A 91 12.61 -11.84 5.34
N ILE A 92 11.51 -12.58 5.47
CA ILE A 92 11.44 -14.01 5.11
C ILE A 92 11.50 -14.20 3.58
N THR A 93 10.96 -13.25 2.82
CA THR A 93 11.06 -13.20 1.35
C THR A 93 11.45 -11.80 0.87
N PRO A 94 12.11 -11.64 -0.29
CA PRO A 94 12.39 -10.32 -0.85
C PRO A 94 11.11 -9.57 -1.25
N ILE A 95 11.08 -8.25 -1.00
CA ILE A 95 10.02 -7.35 -1.50
C ILE A 95 9.90 -7.51 -3.02
N SER A 96 8.69 -7.80 -3.49
CA SER A 96 8.47 -8.02 -4.92
C SER A 96 8.43 -6.72 -5.70
N ASN A 97 9.23 -6.64 -6.77
CA ASN A 97 9.15 -5.58 -7.77
C ASN A 97 8.30 -5.98 -8.99
N LYS A 98 7.50 -7.06 -8.89
CA LYS A 98 6.59 -7.46 -9.97
C LYS A 98 5.44 -6.43 -10.08
N PRO A 99 5.08 -5.98 -11.29
CA PRO A 99 3.92 -5.11 -11.46
C PRO A 99 2.66 -5.85 -11.00
N LEU A 100 1.84 -5.15 -10.21
CA LEU A 100 0.58 -5.65 -9.72
C LEU A 100 -0.51 -5.51 -10.81
N LYS A 101 -1.56 -6.33 -10.76
CA LYS A 101 -2.54 -6.46 -11.86
C LYS A 101 -3.76 -5.58 -11.62
N THR A 102 -3.76 -4.36 -12.17
CA THR A 102 -4.77 -3.31 -11.94
C THR A 102 -6.21 -3.78 -12.13
N ARG A 103 -6.43 -4.66 -13.11
CA ARG A 103 -7.72 -5.31 -13.40
C ARG A 103 -8.37 -5.97 -12.17
N LYS A 104 -7.59 -6.52 -11.22
CA LYS A 104 -8.12 -7.29 -10.08
C LYS A 104 -9.14 -6.50 -9.24
N TYR A 105 -8.96 -5.19 -9.08
CA TYR A 105 -9.90 -4.35 -8.34
C TYR A 105 -11.24 -4.20 -9.09
N TYR A 106 -11.17 -3.98 -10.40
CA TYR A 106 -12.35 -3.95 -11.27
C TYR A 106 -13.07 -5.31 -11.28
N ASP A 107 -12.35 -6.43 -11.42
CA ASP A 107 -12.96 -7.78 -11.41
C ASP A 107 -13.67 -8.05 -10.06
N TRP A 108 -13.12 -7.52 -8.95
CA TRP A 108 -13.74 -7.56 -7.61
C TRP A 108 -15.00 -6.66 -7.53
N LEU A 109 -14.94 -5.42 -8.02
CA LEU A 109 -16.09 -4.51 -8.13
C LEU A 109 -17.19 -5.04 -9.05
N HIS A 110 -16.84 -5.87 -10.03
CA HIS A 110 -17.81 -6.43 -10.97
C HIS A 110 -18.61 -7.61 -10.37
N SER A 111 -18.17 -8.17 -9.24
CA SER A 111 -18.82 -9.32 -8.60
C SER A 111 -20.23 -9.04 -8.05
N GLU A 112 -21.05 -10.09 -7.94
CA GLU A 112 -22.49 -10.06 -7.55
C GLU A 112 -22.79 -9.27 -6.26
N ARG A 113 -21.81 -9.13 -5.35
CA ARG A 113 -21.95 -8.32 -4.13
C ARG A 113 -22.25 -6.84 -4.40
N PHE A 114 -21.95 -6.34 -5.60
CA PHE A 114 -22.16 -4.96 -6.03
C PHE A 114 -23.30 -4.88 -7.06
N ALA A 115 -24.53 -5.10 -6.58
CA ALA A 115 -25.75 -5.25 -7.39
C ALA A 115 -26.27 -3.96 -8.06
N SER A 116 -25.65 -2.80 -7.89
CA SER A 116 -25.99 -1.59 -8.62
C SER A 116 -24.75 -0.81 -9.06
N SER A 117 -24.81 -0.20 -10.26
CA SER A 117 -23.73 0.62 -10.81
C SER A 117 -23.33 1.76 -9.87
N ARG A 118 -24.33 2.43 -9.26
CA ARG A 118 -24.14 3.48 -8.26
C ARG A 118 -23.17 3.05 -7.16
N VAL A 119 -23.42 1.90 -6.53
CA VAL A 119 -22.59 1.41 -5.41
C VAL A 119 -21.16 1.13 -5.87
N ARG A 120 -20.94 0.72 -7.12
CA ARG A 120 -19.59 0.52 -7.68
C ARG A 120 -18.81 1.84 -7.76
N TYR A 121 -19.44 2.93 -8.21
CA TYR A 121 -18.80 4.26 -8.21
C TYR A 121 -18.56 4.80 -6.80
N THR A 122 -19.56 4.72 -5.92
CA THR A 122 -19.42 5.14 -4.51
C THR A 122 -18.29 4.37 -3.83
N ARG A 123 -18.10 3.08 -4.15
CA ARG A 123 -17.01 2.28 -3.58
C ARG A 123 -15.62 2.78 -3.99
N ILE A 124 -15.44 3.17 -5.25
CA ILE A 124 -14.20 3.80 -5.72
C ILE A 124 -13.92 5.10 -4.94
N GLU A 125 -14.97 5.91 -4.72
CA GLU A 125 -14.86 7.15 -3.96
C GLU A 125 -14.49 6.90 -2.49
N GLU A 126 -15.16 5.96 -1.81
CA GLU A 126 -14.87 5.55 -0.43
C GLU A 126 -13.43 5.04 -0.25
N ASP A 127 -12.98 4.14 -1.13
CA ASP A 127 -11.63 3.57 -1.09
C ASP A 127 -10.56 4.66 -1.29
N ALA A 128 -10.80 5.60 -2.23
CA ALA A 128 -9.92 6.74 -2.45
C ALA A 128 -9.92 7.73 -1.27
N ILE A 129 -11.07 8.04 -0.68
CA ILE A 129 -11.18 8.88 0.54
C ILE A 129 -10.40 8.27 1.71
N ALA A 130 -10.54 6.96 1.92
CA ALA A 130 -9.89 6.27 3.03
C ALA A 130 -8.37 6.19 2.85
N ASP A 131 -7.86 6.21 1.62
CA ASP A 131 -6.43 6.29 1.32
C ASP A 131 -5.90 7.73 1.41
N LEU A 132 -6.66 8.72 0.94
CA LEU A 132 -6.35 10.15 1.09
C LEU A 132 -6.26 10.57 2.56
N GLY A 133 -7.19 10.10 3.41
CA GLY A 133 -7.25 10.47 4.82
C GLY A 133 -6.03 10.06 5.66
N MET A 134 -5.30 9.02 5.24
CA MET A 134 -4.08 8.57 5.94
C MET A 134 -2.79 9.12 5.33
N MET A 135 -2.84 9.61 4.08
CA MET A 135 -1.68 9.95 3.26
C MET A 135 -0.75 11.00 3.88
N PRO A 136 -1.25 12.13 4.43
CA PRO A 136 -0.39 13.15 5.04
C PRO A 136 0.46 12.58 6.18
N SER A 137 -0.11 11.65 6.95
CA SER A 137 0.56 11.05 8.10
C SER A 137 1.57 9.97 7.71
N ALA A 138 1.30 9.23 6.62
CA ALA A 138 2.26 8.28 6.04
C ALA A 138 3.47 9.04 5.45
N PHE A 139 3.24 10.11 4.70
CA PHE A 139 4.29 10.99 4.17
C PHE A 139 5.16 11.58 5.29
N ALA A 140 4.54 12.13 6.35
CA ALA A 140 5.27 12.66 7.49
C ALA A 140 6.19 11.60 8.17
N SER A 141 5.71 10.35 8.31
CA SER A 141 6.53 9.27 8.88
C SER A 141 7.66 8.81 7.96
N VAL A 142 7.44 8.79 6.64
CA VAL A 142 8.50 8.52 5.65
C VAL A 142 9.56 9.63 5.69
N CYS A 143 9.15 10.89 5.72
CA CYS A 143 10.08 12.01 5.84
C CYS A 143 10.93 11.95 7.12
N ALA A 144 10.32 11.57 8.26
CA ALA A 144 11.05 11.37 9.50
C ALA A 144 12.14 10.28 9.37
N VAL A 145 11.87 9.20 8.64
CA VAL A 145 12.87 8.15 8.38
C VAL A 145 13.99 8.62 7.43
N ILE A 146 13.66 9.40 6.39
CA ILE A 146 14.66 10.03 5.51
C ILE A 146 15.61 10.93 6.33
N GLU A 147 15.08 11.69 7.28
CA GLU A 147 15.89 12.56 8.14
C GLU A 147 16.79 11.78 9.11
N ILE A 148 16.31 10.70 9.76
CA ILE A 148 17.22 9.89 10.61
C ILE A 148 18.28 9.16 9.78
N ASP A 149 17.96 8.72 8.56
CA ASP A 149 18.94 8.08 7.67
C ASP A 149 20.03 9.08 7.25
N ARG A 150 19.64 10.32 6.94
CA ARG A 150 20.57 11.43 6.70
C ARG A 150 21.46 11.71 7.90
N GLN A 151 20.89 11.76 9.10
CA GLN A 151 21.65 11.96 10.35
C GLN A 151 22.59 10.78 10.64
N ARG A 152 22.14 9.54 10.42
CA ARG A 152 22.96 8.33 10.58
C ARG A 152 24.15 8.33 9.60
N GLY A 153 23.92 8.70 8.34
CA GLY A 153 24.97 8.86 7.34
C GLY A 153 26.01 9.93 7.72
N LEU A 154 25.57 11.07 8.28
CA LEU A 154 26.50 12.09 8.79
C LEU A 154 27.30 11.58 9.99
N ALA A 155 26.66 10.93 10.97
CA ALA A 155 27.31 10.39 12.15
C ALA A 155 28.37 9.33 11.79
N SER A 156 28.05 8.40 10.88
CA SER A 156 28.98 7.38 10.40
C SER A 156 30.24 7.95 9.73
N ASN A 157 30.15 9.15 9.13
CA ASN A 157 31.28 9.82 8.49
C ASN A 157 32.09 10.73 9.42
N GLN A 158 31.52 11.14 10.57
CA GLN A 158 32.13 12.15 11.46
C GLN A 158 32.74 11.56 12.74
N ILE A 159 32.26 10.40 13.21
CA ILE A 159 32.77 9.77 14.42
C ILE A 159 34.04 8.97 14.08
N ALA A 160 35.20 9.51 14.46
CA ALA A 160 36.47 8.84 14.29
C ALA A 160 36.58 7.59 15.17
N GLY A 161 37.10 6.48 14.61
CA GLY A 161 37.36 5.25 15.34
C GLY A 161 36.16 4.30 15.50
N LEU A 162 35.05 4.53 14.78
CA LEU A 162 34.00 3.50 14.63
C LEU A 162 34.55 2.25 13.93
N GLU A 163 34.04 1.09 14.32
CA GLU A 163 34.31 -0.17 13.65
C GLU A 163 33.64 -0.24 12.27
N ASP A 164 34.31 -0.83 11.27
CA ASP A 164 33.79 -0.97 9.90
C ASP A 164 32.39 -1.62 9.86
N GLU A 165 32.11 -2.54 10.80
CA GLU A 165 30.81 -3.18 10.97
C GLU A 165 29.67 -2.17 11.22
N VAL A 166 29.93 -1.08 11.95
CA VAL A 166 28.93 -0.04 12.24
C VAL A 166 28.51 0.65 10.94
N SER A 167 29.49 1.02 10.11
CA SER A 167 29.26 1.63 8.80
C SER A 167 28.50 0.69 7.85
N VAL A 168 28.87 -0.60 7.82
CA VAL A 168 28.14 -1.61 7.02
C VAL A 168 26.69 -1.78 7.50
N ASN A 169 26.43 -1.82 8.81
CA ASN A 169 25.07 -1.94 9.34
C ASN A 169 24.24 -0.67 9.12
N ALA A 170 24.86 0.51 9.12
CA ALA A 170 24.21 1.78 8.76
C ALA A 170 23.76 1.78 7.29
N MET A 171 24.64 1.37 6.37
CA MET A 171 24.32 1.21 4.94
C MET A 171 23.19 0.19 4.74
N LYS A 172 23.24 -0.96 5.42
CA LYS A 172 22.19 -1.99 5.35
C LYS A 172 20.83 -1.46 5.84
N ARG A 173 20.78 -0.69 6.93
CA ARG A 173 19.50 -0.13 7.43
C ARG A 173 18.96 0.93 6.46
N HIS A 174 19.82 1.77 5.90
CA HIS A 174 19.39 2.72 4.88
C HIS A 174 18.76 2.02 3.67
N ALA A 175 19.40 0.98 3.13
CA ALA A 175 18.84 0.18 2.04
C ALA A 175 17.51 -0.54 2.41
N GLU A 176 17.35 -0.98 3.66
CA GLU A 176 16.09 -1.53 4.17
C GLU A 176 14.97 -0.49 4.24
N ASN A 177 15.30 0.74 4.63
CA ASN A 177 14.35 1.85 4.70
C ASN A 177 13.95 2.30 3.29
N GLU A 178 14.91 2.50 2.38
CA GLU A 178 14.65 2.78 0.96
C GLU A 178 13.77 1.71 0.31
N ALA A 179 13.99 0.44 0.60
CA ALA A 179 13.20 -0.66 0.04
C ALA A 179 11.73 -0.60 0.50
N VAL A 180 11.47 -0.22 1.76
CA VAL A 180 10.11 -0.01 2.30
C VAL A 180 9.46 1.25 1.71
N ILE A 181 10.21 2.35 1.60
CA ILE A 181 9.72 3.62 1.02
C ILE A 181 9.33 3.42 -0.45
N GLY A 182 10.19 2.77 -1.24
CA GLY A 182 9.89 2.44 -2.62
C GLY A 182 8.71 1.47 -2.76
N TRP A 183 8.51 0.56 -1.81
CA TRP A 183 7.34 -0.32 -1.79
C TRP A 183 6.05 0.44 -1.50
N PHE A 184 6.05 1.36 -0.53
CA PHE A 184 4.94 2.27 -0.29
C PHE A 184 4.57 3.07 -1.54
N ALA A 185 5.55 3.70 -2.22
CA ALA A 185 5.32 4.46 -3.45
C ALA A 185 4.70 3.61 -4.58
N ARG A 186 5.20 2.38 -4.78
CA ARG A 186 4.63 1.42 -5.76
C ARG A 186 3.20 1.01 -5.38
N SER A 187 2.93 0.77 -4.10
CA SER A 187 1.61 0.36 -3.62
C SER A 187 0.56 1.47 -3.74
N VAL A 188 0.93 2.73 -3.46
CA VAL A 188 0.07 3.91 -3.68
C VAL A 188 -0.22 4.12 -5.16
N SER A 189 0.79 3.99 -6.03
CA SER A 189 0.63 4.07 -7.49
C SER A 189 -0.36 3.00 -7.99
N TYR A 190 -0.16 1.74 -7.58
CA TYR A 190 -1.02 0.63 -7.97
C TYR A 190 -2.49 0.80 -7.52
N ARG A 191 -2.74 1.39 -6.33
CA ARG A 191 -4.09 1.72 -5.87
C ARG A 191 -4.77 2.71 -6.81
N TYR A 192 -4.12 3.83 -7.09
CA TYR A 192 -4.62 4.85 -8.03
C TYR A 192 -4.86 4.29 -9.44
N GLU A 193 -3.93 3.49 -9.97
CA GLU A 193 -4.08 2.83 -11.27
C GLU A 193 -5.26 1.84 -11.29
N SER A 194 -5.45 1.06 -10.23
CA SER A 194 -6.54 0.09 -10.09
C SER A 194 -7.90 0.78 -10.02
N TYR A 195 -8.00 1.86 -9.23
CA TYR A 195 -9.21 2.67 -9.11
C TYR A 195 -9.54 3.40 -10.43
N SER A 196 -8.53 3.97 -11.09
CA SER A 196 -8.67 4.61 -12.40
C SER A 196 -9.14 3.62 -13.48
N TYR A 197 -8.53 2.43 -13.52
CA TYR A 197 -8.91 1.36 -14.44
C TYR A 197 -10.38 0.95 -14.24
N ALA A 198 -10.82 0.79 -12.99
CA ALA A 198 -12.21 0.48 -12.69
C ALA A 198 -13.17 1.60 -13.09
N LEU A 199 -12.83 2.87 -12.81
CA LEU A 199 -13.66 4.02 -13.19
C LEU A 199 -13.84 4.11 -14.71
N ASP A 200 -12.77 3.91 -15.48
CA ASP A 200 -12.81 3.94 -16.95
C ASP A 200 -13.71 2.83 -17.52
N HIS A 201 -13.70 1.63 -16.92
CA HIS A 201 -14.55 0.52 -17.38
C HIS A 201 -16.02 0.72 -16.99
N LEU A 202 -16.30 1.18 -15.77
CA LEU A 202 -17.67 1.50 -15.35
C LEU A 202 -18.30 2.61 -16.19
N LEU A 203 -17.51 3.61 -16.60
CA LEU A 203 -17.95 4.68 -17.50
C LEU A 203 -18.35 4.19 -18.90
N VAL A 204 -17.82 3.05 -19.35
CA VAL A 204 -18.21 2.40 -20.62
C VAL A 204 -19.39 1.45 -20.42
N GLU A 205 -19.40 0.67 -19.34
CA GLU A 205 -20.45 -0.32 -19.05
C GLU A 205 -21.78 0.30 -18.62
N THR A 206 -21.71 1.23 -17.66
CA THR A 206 -22.89 1.86 -17.03
C THR A 206 -22.56 3.32 -16.66
N PRO A 207 -22.63 4.26 -17.61
CA PRO A 207 -22.42 5.68 -17.34
C PRO A 207 -23.35 6.19 -16.23
N HIS A 208 -22.81 6.90 -15.24
CA HIS A 208 -23.57 7.41 -14.08
C HIS A 208 -22.92 8.68 -13.48
N GLU A 209 -23.71 9.53 -12.81
CA GLU A 209 -23.21 10.83 -12.30
C GLU A 209 -22.22 10.72 -11.13
N GLU A 210 -22.30 9.68 -10.30
CA GLU A 210 -21.36 9.37 -9.21
C GLU A 210 -19.91 9.18 -9.70
N ALA A 211 -19.70 8.97 -11.01
CA ALA A 211 -18.37 9.03 -11.60
C ALA A 211 -17.65 10.36 -11.35
N ILE A 212 -18.39 11.47 -11.14
CA ILE A 212 -17.84 12.79 -10.84
C ILE A 212 -17.14 12.80 -9.46
N GLY A 213 -17.79 12.22 -8.43
CA GLY A 213 -17.23 12.12 -7.07
C GLY A 213 -15.98 11.25 -7.05
N ALA A 214 -16.07 10.05 -7.64
CA ALA A 214 -14.94 9.15 -7.81
C ALA A 214 -13.77 9.82 -8.58
N ASN A 215 -14.03 10.48 -9.72
CA ASN A 215 -13.00 11.19 -10.49
C ASN A 215 -12.33 12.31 -9.66
N ALA A 216 -13.10 13.07 -8.87
CA ALA A 216 -12.55 14.14 -8.03
C ALA A 216 -11.55 13.59 -7.00
N ARG A 217 -11.88 12.50 -6.31
CA ARG A 217 -10.97 11.85 -5.34
C ARG A 217 -9.76 11.21 -6.01
N LEU A 218 -9.88 10.69 -7.23
CA LEU A 218 -8.72 10.20 -7.99
C LEU A 218 -7.80 11.34 -8.45
N ASN A 219 -8.34 12.50 -8.82
CA ASN A 219 -7.52 13.68 -9.12
C ASN A 219 -6.75 14.17 -7.87
N GLU A 220 -7.37 14.16 -6.69
CA GLU A 220 -6.69 14.46 -5.41
C GLU A 220 -5.61 13.41 -5.09
N LEU A 221 -5.90 12.12 -5.26
CA LEU A 221 -4.98 11.03 -4.99
C LEU A 221 -3.76 11.05 -5.95
N ALA A 222 -3.96 11.46 -7.21
CA ALA A 222 -2.89 11.58 -8.20
C ALA A 222 -1.75 12.49 -7.73
N VAL A 223 -2.06 13.61 -7.04
CA VAL A 223 -1.04 14.54 -6.51
C VAL A 223 -0.10 13.83 -5.54
N TRP A 224 -0.63 12.98 -4.66
CA TRP A 224 0.15 12.18 -3.71
C TRP A 224 0.91 11.04 -4.39
N VAL A 225 0.31 10.40 -5.40
CA VAL A 225 0.97 9.36 -6.21
C VAL A 225 2.20 9.93 -6.90
N GLU A 226 2.06 11.07 -7.58
CA GLU A 226 3.17 11.75 -8.25
C GLU A 226 4.28 12.19 -7.29
N ALA A 227 3.93 12.68 -6.10
CA ALA A 227 4.89 13.03 -5.06
C ALA A 227 5.69 11.80 -4.60
N ALA A 228 5.00 10.69 -4.29
CA ALA A 228 5.63 9.44 -3.90
C ALA A 228 6.52 8.85 -5.01
N GLN A 229 6.11 8.96 -6.27
CA GLN A 229 6.89 8.51 -7.43
C GLN A 229 8.17 9.33 -7.63
N ARG A 230 8.16 10.62 -7.30
CA ARG A 230 9.35 11.49 -7.30
C ARG A 230 10.24 11.30 -6.05
N GLY A 231 9.80 10.54 -5.06
CA GLY A 231 10.47 10.41 -3.76
C GLY A 231 10.36 11.66 -2.88
N ASP A 232 9.48 12.59 -3.22
CA ASP A 232 9.27 13.82 -2.46
C ASP A 232 8.21 13.56 -1.38
N PHE A 233 8.70 13.20 -0.19
CA PHE A 233 7.88 12.94 1.00
C PHE A 233 7.97 14.06 2.05
N CYS A 234 8.89 15.01 1.87
CA CYS A 234 9.21 16.06 2.84
C CYS A 234 8.70 17.46 2.45
N GLY A 235 8.17 17.64 1.23
CA GLY A 235 7.50 18.88 0.82
C GLY A 235 6.20 19.18 1.57
N ASP A 236 5.71 20.42 1.47
CA ASP A 236 4.44 20.86 2.06
C ASP A 236 3.22 20.43 1.22
N PHE A 237 2.98 19.12 1.19
CA PHE A 237 1.85 18.53 0.46
C PHE A 237 0.48 18.82 1.08
N GLY A 238 0.44 19.30 2.33
CA GLY A 238 -0.81 19.66 3.02
C GLY A 238 -1.34 21.04 2.61
N SER A 239 -0.48 21.97 2.22
CA SER A 239 -0.84 23.38 1.94
C SER A 239 -1.11 23.66 0.45
N HIS A 240 -0.62 22.82 -0.46
CA HIS A 240 -0.60 23.10 -1.90
C HIS A 240 -1.85 22.70 -2.70
N GLY A 241 -2.93 22.24 -2.07
CA GLY A 241 -4.16 21.77 -2.75
C GLY A 241 -4.93 22.79 -3.59
N ASN A 242 -4.42 24.01 -3.82
CA ASN A 242 -5.13 25.06 -4.56
C ASN A 242 -4.25 26.16 -5.20
N ARG A 243 -2.98 25.88 -5.60
CA ARG A 243 -2.11 26.95 -6.16
C ARG A 243 -1.38 26.75 -7.48
N ASP A 244 -1.12 25.53 -7.95
CA ASP A 244 -0.51 25.35 -9.30
C ASP A 244 -0.75 23.96 -9.92
N SER A 245 -1.79 23.24 -9.50
CA SER A 245 -2.21 22.03 -10.19
C SER A 245 -2.80 22.39 -11.55
N THR A 246 -2.07 22.08 -12.63
CA THR A 246 -2.62 22.08 -13.99
C THR A 246 -3.86 21.19 -13.96
N ALA A 247 -5.05 21.78 -14.16
CA ALA A 247 -6.31 21.12 -13.86
C ALA A 247 -6.45 19.80 -14.63
N ILE A 248 -6.32 18.66 -13.94
CA ILE A 248 -6.37 17.33 -14.54
C ILE A 248 -7.76 17.16 -15.18
N PRO A 249 -7.88 17.13 -16.52
CA PRO A 249 -9.19 17.27 -17.16
C PRO A 249 -10.04 16.04 -16.88
N SER A 250 -11.19 16.25 -16.21
CA SER A 250 -12.10 15.19 -15.75
C SER A 250 -12.41 14.18 -16.84
N ARG A 251 -12.34 12.89 -16.52
CA ARG A 251 -12.64 11.78 -17.44
C ARG A 251 -14.09 11.86 -17.91
N VAL A 252 -15.01 12.18 -16.99
CA VAL A 252 -16.46 12.32 -17.24
C VAL A 252 -16.77 13.41 -18.27
N LEU A 253 -16.02 14.52 -18.26
CA LEU A 253 -16.24 15.65 -19.18
C LEU A 253 -15.70 15.39 -20.60
N ARG A 254 -14.80 14.42 -20.80
CA ARG A 254 -14.32 14.03 -22.13
C ARG A 254 -15.24 13.05 -22.86
N SER A 255 -16.15 12.40 -22.14
CA SER A 255 -17.05 11.37 -22.67
C SER A 255 -18.19 11.94 -23.53
N ALA A 256 -18.44 13.25 -23.47
CA ALA A 256 -19.41 13.95 -24.31
C ALA A 256 -18.67 14.63 -25.48
N PRO A 257 -18.70 14.08 -26.71
CA PRO A 257 -18.35 14.88 -27.88
C PRO A 257 -19.41 15.98 -28.06
N ASP A 258 -18.97 17.20 -28.40
CA ASP A 258 -19.89 18.34 -28.66
C ASP A 258 -20.94 17.98 -29.72
N GLU A 259 -20.53 17.20 -30.74
CA GLU A 259 -21.41 16.59 -31.74
C GLU A 259 -20.96 15.15 -32.05
N GLY A 260 -21.86 14.18 -31.96
CA GLY A 260 -21.54 12.75 -32.16
C GLY A 260 -22.76 11.87 -32.49
N PRO A 261 -22.54 10.66 -33.05
CA PRO A 261 -23.57 9.87 -33.76
C PRO A 261 -24.64 9.19 -32.87
N TYR A 262 -24.70 9.51 -31.57
CA TYR A 262 -25.55 8.83 -30.59
C TYR A 262 -26.80 9.62 -30.18
N ARG A 263 -27.20 10.62 -30.97
CA ARG A 263 -28.47 11.35 -30.77
C ARG A 263 -29.58 10.74 -31.63
N LYS A 264 -30.74 10.48 -31.02
CA LYS A 264 -32.03 10.41 -31.71
C LYS A 264 -32.67 11.79 -31.71
#